data_AF-A0A366XSD6-F1
#
_entry.id   AF-A0A366XSD6-F1
#
_cell.length_a   1.000
_cell.length_b   1.000
_cell.length_c   1.000
_cell.angle_alpha   90.00
_cell.angle_beta   90.00
_cell.angle_gamma   90.00
#
_symmetry.space_group_name_H-M   'P 1'
#
loop_
_entity.id
_entity.type
_entity.pdbx_description
1 polymer ?
#
loop_
_entity_poly.entity_id
_entity_poly.type
_entity_poly.pdbx_seq_one_letter_code
_entity_poly.pdbx_strand_id
1 'polypeptide(L)'
;MLNTKLSLQSVFALQILWLVMFFTNFLGVIGSKSELLQDIVWLGIPAIGIFVSVVCLIKKRFITLAVLTIALSFSVLFFWVLVTGITQM
;
A
#
# COMPACT_ATOMS: atom_id res chain seq x y z
N MET A 1 2.58 -13.65 21.22
CA MET A 1 3.30 -14.37 20.15
C MET A 1 2.29 -14.66 19.05
N LEU A 2 2.21 -13.81 18.01
CA LEU A 2 1.17 -13.93 16.98
C LEU A 2 1.48 -15.15 16.11
N ASN A 3 0.80 -16.28 16.37
CA ASN A 3 0.97 -17.54 15.66
C ASN A 3 0.22 -17.53 14.31
N THR A 4 0.46 -16.51 13.49
CA THR A 4 -0.04 -16.48 12.12
C THR A 4 0.91 -17.31 11.26
N LYS A 5 0.54 -18.58 11.02
CA LYS A 5 1.09 -19.40 9.92
C LYS A 5 0.69 -18.81 8.56
N LEU A 6 0.95 -17.52 8.33
CA LEU A 6 0.85 -16.93 7.01
C LEU A 6 1.96 -17.56 6.18
N SER A 7 1.57 -18.39 5.21
CA SER A 7 2.51 -19.05 4.33
C SER A 7 3.31 -17.99 3.56
N LEU A 8 4.56 -18.32 3.24
CA LEU A 8 5.45 -17.41 2.52
C LEU A 8 4.86 -16.99 1.16
N GLN A 9 4.12 -17.91 0.54
CA GLN A 9 3.38 -17.69 -0.70
C GLN A 9 2.28 -16.65 -0.54
N SER A 10 1.55 -16.67 0.58
CA SER A 10 0.51 -15.67 0.87
C SER A 10 1.08 -14.27 1.07
N VAL A 11 2.23 -14.14 1.74
CA VAL A 11 2.87 -12.82 1.93
C VAL A 11 3.34 -12.25 0.58
N PHE A 12 3.92 -13.09 -0.27
CA PHE A 12 4.38 -12.68 -1.60
C PHE A 12 3.19 -12.33 -2.52
N ALA A 13 2.12 -13.13 -2.49
CA ALA A 13 0.89 -12.84 -3.22
C ALA A 13 0.27 -11.50 -2.77
N LEU A 14 0.31 -11.20 -1.46
CA LEU A 14 -0.16 -9.91 -0.93
C LEU A 14 0.69 -8.73 -1.40
N GLN A 15 2.01 -8.88 -1.52
CA GLN A 15 2.86 -7.81 -2.08
C GLN A 15 2.62 -7.58 -3.57
N ILE A 16 2.42 -8.64 -4.36
CA ILE A 16 2.05 -8.52 -5.78
C ILE A 16 0.67 -7.87 -5.90
N LEU A 17 -0.30 -8.34 -5.13
CA LEU A 17 -1.64 -7.77 -5.11
C LEU A 17 -1.60 -6.29 -4.75
N TRP A 18 -0.77 -5.91 -3.76
CA TRP A 18 -0.53 -4.52 -3.41
C TRP A 18 0.04 -3.73 -4.58
N LEU A 19 1.03 -4.27 -5.30
CA LEU A 19 1.64 -3.61 -6.46
C LEU A 19 0.60 -3.36 -7.57
N VAL A 20 -0.26 -4.34 -7.84
CA VAL A 20 -1.36 -4.22 -8.81
C VAL A 20 -2.35 -3.14 -8.36
N MET A 21 -2.73 -3.14 -7.09
CA MET A 21 -3.61 -2.11 -6.51
C MET A 21 -2.97 -0.71 -6.59
N PHE A 22 -1.66 -0.61 -6.34
CA PHE A 22 -0.91 0.64 -6.46
C PHE A 22 -0.96 1.19 -7.90
N PHE A 23 -0.64 0.37 -8.91
CA PHE A 23 -0.66 0.83 -10.30
C PHE A 23 -2.06 1.17 -10.80
N THR A 24 -3.07 0.39 -10.41
CA THR A 24 -4.47 0.68 -10.77
C THR A 24 -4.99 1.95 -10.10
N ASN A 25 -4.56 2.26 -8.86
CA ASN A 25 -4.83 3.54 -8.21
C ASN A 25 -4.09 4.70 -8.92
N PHE A 26 -2.82 4.53 -9.27
CA PHE A 26 -2.02 5.53 -9.98
C PHE A 26 -2.60 5.88 -11.37
N LEU A 27 -3.11 4.88 -12.09
CA LEU A 27 -3.77 5.08 -13.38
C LEU A 27 -5.19 5.66 -13.27
N GLY A 28 -5.70 5.91 -12.06
CA GLY A 28 -7.05 6.46 -11.84
C GLY A 28 -8.18 5.47 -12.15
N VAL A 29 -7.88 4.17 -12.21
CA VAL A 29 -8.88 3.12 -12.50
C VAL A 29 -9.79 2.89 -11.28
N ILE A 30 -9.24 3.02 -10.07
CA ILE A 30 -9.93 2.81 -8.79
C ILE A 30 -10.20 4.17 -8.13
N GLY A 31 -11.42 4.38 -7.61
CA GLY A 31 -11.78 5.58 -6.85
C GLY A 31 -12.35 6.75 -7.67
N SER A 32 -12.27 6.73 -9.00
CA SER A 32 -12.69 7.84 -9.89
C SER A 32 -14.19 8.19 -9.88
N LYS A 33 -15.03 7.39 -9.22
CA LYS A 33 -16.49 7.56 -9.22
C LYS A 33 -17.06 8.20 -7.96
N SER A 34 -16.27 8.34 -6.88
CA SER A 34 -16.73 8.88 -5.61
C SER A 34 -15.55 9.38 -4.78
N GLU A 35 -15.62 10.62 -4.31
CA GLU A 35 -14.58 11.26 -3.49
C GLU A 35 -14.28 10.46 -2.21
N LEU A 36 -15.32 10.00 -1.51
CA LEU A 36 -15.18 9.15 -0.33
C LEU A 36 -14.44 7.83 -0.63
N LEU A 37 -14.77 7.20 -1.77
CA LEU A 37 -14.13 5.96 -2.18
C LEU A 37 -12.67 6.21 -2.57
N GLN A 38 -12.39 7.35 -3.19
CA GLN A 38 -11.04 7.78 -3.55
C GLN A 38 -10.17 7.95 -2.30
N ASP A 39 -10.65 8.65 -1.27
CA ASP A 39 -9.90 8.83 -0.02
C ASP A 39 -9.62 7.53 0.71
N ILE A 40 -10.62 6.65 0.81
CA ILE A 40 -10.45 5.33 1.42
C ILE A 40 -9.40 4.51 0.67
N VAL A 41 -9.41 4.55 -0.67
CA VAL A 41 -8.46 3.81 -1.51
C VAL A 41 -7.05 4.39 -1.39
N TRP A 42 -6.94 5.73 -1.43
CA TRP A 42 -5.65 6.43 -1.35
C TRP A 42 -4.95 6.27 0.00
N LEU A 43 -5.70 6.12 1.11
CA LEU A 43 -5.12 5.83 2.43
C LEU A 43 -5.00 4.32 2.70
N GLY A 44 -6.01 3.54 2.29
CA GLY A 44 -6.11 2.12 2.59
C GLY A 44 -5.06 1.28 1.88
N ILE A 45 -4.83 1.52 0.59
CA ILE A 45 -3.81 0.80 -0.19
C ILE A 45 -2.42 0.96 0.45
N PRO A 46 -1.87 2.17 0.63
CA PRO A 46 -0.53 2.30 1.20
C PRO A 46 -0.42 1.76 2.63
N ALA A 47 -1.47 1.89 3.45
CA ALA A 47 -1.51 1.33 4.80
C ALA A 47 -1.38 -0.21 4.80
N ILE A 48 -2.13 -0.90 3.93
CA ILE A 48 -2.02 -2.37 3.77
C ILE A 48 -0.62 -2.74 3.25
N GLY A 49 -0.07 -1.97 2.32
CA GLY A 49 1.28 -2.18 1.78
C GLY A 49 2.37 -2.10 2.84
N ILE A 50 2.28 -1.11 3.74
CA ILE A 50 3.20 -0.94 4.87
C ILE A 50 3.06 -2.14 5.80
N PHE A 51 1.83 -2.53 6.16
CA PHE A 51 1.59 -3.66 7.05
C PHE A 51 2.22 -4.97 6.51
N VAL A 52 1.93 -5.31 5.25
CA VAL A 52 2.49 -6.52 4.60
C VAL A 52 4.01 -6.47 4.54
N SER A 53 4.57 -5.30 4.26
CA SER A 53 6.02 -5.12 4.16
C SER A 53 6.73 -5.23 5.51
N VAL A 54 6.13 -4.70 6.58
CA VAL A 54 6.61 -4.90 7.95
C VAL A 54 6.64 -6.38 8.30
N VAL A 55 5.60 -7.15 7.92
CA VAL A 55 5.58 -8.61 8.10
C VAL A 55 6.71 -9.30 7.32
N CYS A 56 7.00 -8.88 6.08
CA CYS A 56 8.14 -9.36 5.29
C CYS A 56 9.49 -9.07 5.98
N LEU A 57 9.67 -7.84 6.48
CA LEU A 57 10.90 -7.41 7.16
C LEU A 57 11.14 -8.22 8.44
N ILE A 58 10.10 -8.42 9.26
CA ILE A 58 10.18 -9.24 10.49
C ILE A 58 10.60 -10.68 10.14
N LYS A 59 10.08 -11.23 9.05
CA LYS A 59 10.44 -12.56 8.57
C LYS A 59 11.79 -12.63 7.85
N LYS A 60 12.48 -11.49 7.64
CA LYS A 60 13.75 -11.36 6.90
C LYS A 60 13.70 -11.98 5.50
N ARG A 61 12.57 -11.88 4.80
CA ARG A 61 12.36 -12.44 3.46
C ARG A 61 11.87 -11.36 2.51
N PHE A 62 12.29 -11.44 1.25
CA PHE A 62 11.96 -10.47 0.20
C PHE A 62 12.20 -9.01 0.62
N ILE A 63 13.31 -8.77 1.30
CA ILE A 63 13.65 -7.47 1.92
C ILE A 63 13.62 -6.35 0.88
N THR A 64 14.20 -6.57 -0.30
CA THR A 64 14.19 -5.59 -1.39
C THR A 64 12.77 -5.19 -1.79
N LEU A 65 11.87 -6.16 -1.93
CA LEU A 65 10.49 -5.90 -2.34
C LEU A 65 9.71 -5.20 -1.21
N ALA A 66 9.94 -5.59 0.04
CA ALA A 66 9.36 -4.93 1.21
C ALA A 66 9.80 -3.47 1.37
N VAL A 67 11.10 -3.19 1.18
CA VAL A 67 11.61 -1.81 1.23
C VAL A 67 11.01 -0.98 0.10
N LEU A 68 10.90 -1.55 -1.10
CA LEU A 68 10.31 -0.85 -2.25
C LEU A 68 8.82 -0.56 -2.04
N THR A 69 8.05 -1.52 -1.52
CA THR A 69 6.65 -1.31 -1.15
C THR A 69 6.50 -0.22 -0.09
N ILE A 70 7.36 -0.21 0.94
CA ILE A 70 7.34 0.85 1.96
C ILE A 70 7.61 2.22 1.33
N ALA A 71 8.66 2.33 0.50
CA ALA A 71 9.02 3.59 -0.16
C ALA A 71 7.88 4.11 -1.04
N LEU A 72 7.26 3.23 -1.85
CA LEU A 72 6.12 3.61 -2.68
C LEU A 72 4.88 3.97 -1.86
N SER A 73 4.56 3.21 -0.80
CA SER A 73 3.46 3.55 0.11
C SER A 73 3.63 4.92 0.75
N PHE A 74 4.84 5.25 1.22
CA PHE A 74 5.13 6.57 1.80
C PHE A 74 5.02 7.68 0.76
N SER A 75 5.49 7.46 -0.47
CA SER A 75 5.30 8.44 -1.54
C SER A 75 3.83 8.71 -1.82
N VAL A 76 2.96 7.68 -1.82
CA VAL A 76 1.51 7.87 -2.00
C VAL A 76 0.90 8.68 -0.86
N LEU A 77 1.23 8.35 0.39
CA LEU A 77 0.75 9.11 1.55
C LEU A 77 1.23 10.57 1.49
N PHE A 78 2.48 10.79 1.08
CA PHE A 78 3.02 12.13 0.90
C PHE A 78 2.29 12.91 -0.20
N PHE A 79 2.06 12.30 -1.36
CA PHE A 79 1.26 12.91 -2.42
C PHE A 79 -0.18 13.18 -1.98
N TRP A 80 -0.80 12.26 -1.24
CA TRP A 80 -2.15 12.47 -0.70
C TRP A 80 -2.19 13.69 0.22
N VAL A 81 -1.25 13.81 1.15
CA VAL A 81 -1.14 14.98 2.06
C VAL A 81 -0.93 16.27 1.28
N LEU A 82 -0.05 16.27 0.26
CA LEU A 82 0.16 17.44 -0.59
C LEU A 82 -1.11 17.83 -1.35
N VAL A 83 -1.77 16.87 -1.98
CA VAL A 83 -2.99 17.12 -2.76
C VAL A 83 -4.10 17.64 -1.86
N THR A 84 -4.43 16.92 -0.79
CA THR A 84 -5.48 17.34 0.17
C THR A 84 -5.18 18.68 0.82
N GLY A 85 -3.92 18.96 1.14
CA GLY A 85 -3.49 20.25 1.67
C GLY A 85 -3.66 21.41 0.67
N ILE A 86 -3.48 21.16 -0.63
CA ILE A 86 -3.75 22.16 -1.68
C ILE A 86 -5.26 22.36 -1.86
N THR A 87 -6.07 21.29 -1.84
CA THR A 87 -7.53 21.41 -2.08
C THR A 87 -8.28 22.10 -0.95
N GLN A 88 -7.73 22.13 0.26
CA GLN A 88 -8.33 22.80 1.42
C GLN A 88 -7.97 24.30 1.54
N MET A 89 -7.12 24.84 0.64
CA MET A 89 -6.85 26.27 0.50
C MET A 89 -7.83 26.91 -0.49
#